data_AF-A0A7X1HM43-F1
#
_entry.id   AF-A0A7X1HM43-F1
#
_cell.length_a   1.000
_cell.length_b   1.000
_cell.length_c   1.000
_cell.angle_alpha   90.00
_cell.angle_beta   90.00
_cell.angle_gamma   90.00
#
_symmetry.space_group_name_H-M   'P 1'
#
loop_
_entity.id
_entity.type
_entity.pdbx_description
1 polymer ?
#
loop_
_entity_poly.entity_id
_entity_poly.type
_entity_poly.pdbx_seq_one_letter_code
_entity_poly.pdbx_strand_id
1 'polypeptide(L)'
;MRFLKIFIYFFILSISILGKVDIKSFGAKGDGITDDTEAFNKAMAYLPKKSTIYIPSGVYKGNFIFQHHQITGDGDTIFIANNHEKPIITLKDPGGWDYQIFQNAIIDGQGKTKTLVQFGETMNDVYAGRWSFKNVSLINASEVAVKKIGGNIGTHWEECDFSNNPIHFYARNTSNPGKIMHVGCDTFNKSYFSESTKTVWIYIEDENKGKNEGGQIIIRDCIAENNTGAVFIAKNFGKGMVPIVIENLWLEGNSKSPLLAIDIYNEKYMGREFHIEDVGRIKIEGTYIHNSYFKKSNVSIINCEISDSYQNQAYTLYNKGVQIENIDSNITIANSFTRSGWGQIDNNQPPLTVKNHMFEPVYISGGSLGYYSSQPNNIYYYPQNANIIINNNMESLEKKIDFGENSMNLTLVDDGVMKKKSIEFEVIQDGGICYVNLMDSLKEKVGKYAVITFNIKPMNFHPEAKLKLTAGSGDMGILNLKKIGKWNFYRLSFYVGDIYKDYGNLGFWFDNAPKGFKFRLCDLQILFFDTLAEANAFIDNGYFASNTES
;
A
#
# COMPACT_ATOMS: atom_id res chain seq x y z
N MET A 1 13.48 49.67 -48.66
CA MET A 1 12.90 49.21 -47.37
C MET A 1 11.74 48.22 -47.48
N ARG A 2 10.63 48.47 -48.21
CA ARG A 2 9.49 47.53 -48.29
C ARG A 2 9.87 46.10 -48.74
N PHE A 3 10.68 45.97 -49.80
CA PHE A 3 11.17 44.66 -50.26
C PHE A 3 12.00 43.89 -49.22
N LEU A 4 12.82 44.58 -48.41
CA LEU A 4 13.61 43.93 -47.36
C LEU A 4 12.72 43.35 -46.25
N LYS A 5 11.61 44.03 -45.89
CA LYS A 5 10.62 43.47 -44.95
C LYS A 5 9.92 42.23 -45.52
N ILE A 6 9.57 42.23 -46.81
CA ILE A 6 8.94 41.07 -47.46
C ILE A 6 9.90 39.88 -47.52
N PHE A 7 11.17 40.11 -47.87
CA PHE A 7 12.18 39.04 -47.95
C PHE A 7 12.47 38.43 -46.57
N ILE A 8 12.54 39.25 -45.52
CA ILE A 8 12.64 38.79 -44.12
C ILE A 8 11.42 37.94 -43.74
N TYR A 9 10.19 38.39 -44.03
CA TYR A 9 8.98 37.60 -43.76
C TYR A 9 8.97 36.25 -44.51
N PHE A 10 9.43 36.21 -45.76
CA PHE A 10 9.47 34.96 -46.54
C PHE A 10 10.51 33.98 -46.00
N PHE A 11 11.69 34.48 -45.59
CA PHE A 11 12.75 33.67 -44.99
C PHE A 11 12.33 33.09 -43.62
N ILE A 12 11.62 33.88 -42.81
CA ILE A 12 11.02 33.43 -41.54
C ILE A 12 9.95 32.35 -41.79
N LEU A 13 9.10 32.52 -42.82
CA LEU A 13 8.10 31.51 -43.17
C LEU A 13 8.75 30.17 -43.55
N SER A 14 9.86 30.19 -44.29
CA SER A 14 10.60 28.95 -44.63
C SER A 14 11.28 28.27 -43.43
N ILE A 15 11.63 29.02 -42.37
CA ILE A 15 12.19 28.44 -41.13
C ILE A 15 11.06 27.87 -40.24
N SER A 16 9.87 28.45 -40.27
CA SER A 16 8.72 28.02 -39.48
C SER A 16 8.11 26.66 -39.87
N ILE A 17 8.59 26.04 -40.96
CA ILE A 17 8.19 24.71 -41.41
C ILE A 17 9.21 23.69 -40.86
N LEU A 18 8.93 23.15 -39.68
CA LEU A 18 9.66 22.10 -38.94
C LEU A 18 11.05 22.44 -38.35
N GLY A 19 11.59 23.66 -38.47
CA GLY A 19 12.89 24.02 -37.88
C GLY A 19 12.85 24.27 -36.36
N LYS A 20 13.80 23.69 -35.60
CA LYS A 20 14.16 24.22 -34.27
C LYS A 20 14.92 25.54 -34.44
N VAL A 21 14.74 26.52 -33.56
CA VAL A 21 15.44 27.82 -33.64
C VAL A 21 16.48 27.96 -32.52
N ASP A 22 17.75 28.13 -32.88
CA ASP A 22 18.87 28.28 -31.92
C ASP A 22 18.78 29.60 -31.14
N ILE A 23 18.77 29.50 -29.82
CA ILE A 23 18.75 30.62 -28.87
C ILE A 23 19.93 31.60 -29.02
N LYS A 24 21.09 31.15 -29.51
CA LYS A 24 22.26 32.00 -29.78
C LYS A 24 21.96 33.07 -30.86
N SER A 25 20.97 32.82 -31.72
CA SER A 25 20.44 33.80 -32.69
C SER A 25 19.80 35.03 -32.02
N PHE A 26 19.38 34.91 -30.75
CA PHE A 26 18.80 35.98 -29.95
C PHE A 26 19.82 36.64 -28.99
N GLY A 27 21.09 36.24 -29.06
CA GLY A 27 22.21 36.85 -28.36
C GLY A 27 22.74 36.08 -27.15
N ALA A 28 22.13 34.93 -26.81
CA ALA A 28 22.57 34.12 -25.68
C ALA A 28 24.00 33.60 -25.86
N LYS A 29 24.75 33.48 -24.77
CA LYS A 29 26.15 33.06 -24.75
C LYS A 29 26.31 31.60 -24.32
N GLY A 30 25.65 31.19 -23.24
CA GLY A 30 25.88 29.87 -22.64
C GLY A 30 27.29 29.73 -22.03
N ASP A 31 27.86 30.82 -21.52
CA ASP A 31 29.24 30.90 -20.98
C ASP A 31 29.33 30.80 -19.43
N GLY A 32 28.19 30.68 -18.74
CA GLY A 32 28.08 30.61 -17.28
C GLY A 32 28.25 31.95 -16.55
N ILE A 33 28.51 33.04 -17.27
CA ILE A 33 28.88 34.34 -16.71
C ILE A 33 27.87 35.41 -17.12
N THR A 34 27.54 35.47 -18.42
CA THR A 34 26.59 36.40 -19.03
C THR A 34 25.17 36.06 -18.60
N ASP A 35 24.37 37.08 -18.23
CA ASP A 35 22.94 36.90 -18.00
C ASP A 35 22.19 36.78 -19.34
N ASP A 36 21.85 35.55 -19.69
CA ASP A 36 21.18 35.20 -20.94
C ASP A 36 19.65 35.47 -20.90
N THR A 37 19.10 35.92 -19.76
CA THR A 37 17.65 36.15 -19.58
C THR A 37 17.04 37.03 -20.68
N GLU A 38 17.74 38.08 -21.12
CA GLU A 38 17.22 38.97 -22.18
C GLU A 38 17.14 38.27 -23.56
N ALA A 39 18.06 37.35 -23.87
CA ALA A 39 18.04 36.59 -25.12
C ALA A 39 16.86 35.62 -25.17
N PHE A 40 16.55 34.96 -24.05
CA PHE A 40 15.34 34.15 -23.92
C PHE A 40 14.06 34.99 -24.03
N ASN A 41 13.99 36.15 -23.37
CA ASN A 41 12.85 37.05 -23.51
C ASN A 41 12.65 37.52 -24.97
N LYS A 42 13.74 37.81 -25.70
CA LYS A 42 13.70 38.12 -27.14
C LYS A 42 13.15 36.96 -27.97
N ALA A 43 13.61 35.73 -27.72
CA ALA A 43 13.12 34.54 -28.41
C ALA A 43 11.60 34.33 -28.18
N MET A 44 11.15 34.35 -26.92
CA MET A 44 9.74 34.15 -26.53
C MET A 44 8.79 35.22 -27.08
N ALA A 45 9.27 36.46 -27.28
CA ALA A 45 8.49 37.56 -27.82
C ALA A 45 8.46 37.57 -29.36
N TYR A 46 9.50 37.03 -30.00
CA TYR A 46 9.66 37.05 -31.46
C TYR A 46 9.05 35.81 -32.15
N LEU A 47 9.19 34.64 -31.54
CA LEU A 47 8.83 33.38 -32.16
C LEU A 47 7.31 33.10 -32.09
N PRO A 48 6.75 32.38 -33.08
CA PRO A 48 5.36 31.93 -33.01
C PRO A 48 5.14 30.96 -31.84
N LYS A 49 3.98 31.05 -31.20
CA LYS A 49 3.53 30.06 -30.21
C LYS A 49 3.65 28.64 -30.78
N LYS A 50 4.01 27.69 -29.92
CA LYS A 50 4.31 26.27 -30.19
C LYS A 50 5.56 25.98 -31.04
N SER A 51 6.36 27.00 -31.38
CA SER A 51 7.68 26.76 -31.97
C SER A 51 8.66 26.17 -30.95
N THR A 52 9.70 25.50 -31.46
CA THR A 52 10.71 24.81 -30.66
C THR A 52 11.99 25.65 -30.60
N ILE A 53 12.35 26.09 -29.40
CA ILE A 53 13.60 26.78 -29.11
C ILE A 53 14.66 25.72 -28.81
N TYR A 54 15.69 25.69 -29.64
CA TYR A 54 16.88 24.87 -29.43
C TYR A 54 17.92 25.65 -28.63
N ILE A 55 18.52 24.95 -27.67
CA ILE A 55 19.55 25.48 -26.81
C ILE A 55 20.73 24.52 -26.95
N PRO A 56 21.81 24.91 -27.65
CA PRO A 56 22.99 24.07 -27.75
C PRO A 56 23.67 23.88 -26.38
N SER A 57 24.65 22.98 -26.31
CA SER A 57 25.48 22.79 -25.12
C SER A 57 26.12 24.11 -24.63
N GLY A 58 26.16 24.28 -23.31
CA GLY A 58 26.62 25.49 -22.63
C GLY A 58 25.95 25.73 -21.29
N VAL A 59 26.46 26.71 -20.53
CA VAL A 59 25.93 27.09 -19.21
C VAL A 59 25.20 28.43 -19.31
N TYR A 60 23.87 28.39 -19.26
CA TYR A 60 22.99 29.54 -19.43
C TYR A 60 22.60 30.10 -18.07
N LYS A 61 23.17 31.24 -17.72
CA LYS A 61 22.89 31.93 -16.46
C LYS A 61 21.71 32.89 -16.65
N GLY A 62 20.71 32.80 -15.79
CA GLY A 62 19.52 33.64 -15.89
C GLY A 62 18.42 33.27 -14.90
N ASN A 63 17.26 33.93 -15.03
CA ASN A 63 16.01 33.52 -14.39
C ASN A 63 14.92 33.58 -15.46
N PHE A 64 14.59 32.43 -16.03
CA PHE A 64 13.88 32.30 -17.30
C PHE A 64 12.37 32.14 -17.08
N ILE A 65 11.58 32.75 -17.96
CA ILE A 65 10.12 32.60 -17.97
C ILE A 65 9.70 31.89 -19.25
N PHE A 66 9.08 30.72 -19.13
CA PHE A 66 8.63 29.91 -20.26
C PHE A 66 7.11 29.86 -20.34
N GLN A 67 6.61 30.16 -21.55
CA GLN A 67 5.20 30.19 -21.91
C GLN A 67 5.06 29.89 -23.40
N HIS A 68 4.01 29.17 -23.80
CA HIS A 68 3.66 28.84 -25.18
C HIS A 68 4.68 28.08 -26.06
N HIS A 69 5.91 27.82 -25.62
CA HIS A 69 7.01 27.31 -26.46
C HIS A 69 7.54 25.96 -25.97
N GLN A 70 8.03 25.16 -26.91
CA GLN A 70 8.79 23.95 -26.61
C GLN A 70 10.28 24.30 -26.47
N ILE A 71 10.94 23.66 -25.52
CA ILE A 71 12.35 23.88 -25.19
C ILE A 71 13.10 22.55 -25.33
N THR A 72 14.18 22.55 -26.10
CA THR A 72 15.07 21.38 -26.25
C THR A 72 16.51 21.82 -26.11
N GLY A 73 17.15 21.35 -25.05
CA GLY A 73 18.60 21.34 -24.95
C GLY A 73 19.22 20.26 -25.85
N ASP A 74 20.54 20.15 -25.74
CA ASP A 74 21.38 19.20 -26.49
C ASP A 74 21.98 18.10 -25.57
N GLY A 75 21.50 17.99 -24.32
CA GLY A 75 22.04 17.12 -23.28
C GLY A 75 22.93 17.88 -22.31
N ASP A 76 24.01 18.49 -22.82
CA ASP A 76 24.95 19.31 -22.03
C ASP A 76 24.50 20.79 -21.91
N THR A 77 23.19 21.02 -21.95
CA THR A 77 22.58 22.33 -21.73
C THR A 77 22.30 22.52 -20.24
N ILE A 78 23.04 23.41 -19.59
CA ILE A 78 22.94 23.65 -18.14
C ILE A 78 22.31 25.01 -17.90
N PHE A 79 21.28 25.09 -17.06
CA PHE A 79 20.68 26.35 -16.58
C PHE A 79 21.10 26.62 -15.14
N ILE A 80 21.60 27.83 -14.86
CA ILE A 80 21.93 28.30 -13.49
C ILE A 80 21.26 29.64 -13.21
N ALA A 81 21.00 29.94 -11.93
CA ALA A 81 20.37 31.21 -11.55
C ALA A 81 21.30 32.42 -11.79
N ASN A 82 20.74 33.53 -12.30
CA ASN A 82 21.39 34.84 -12.13
C ASN A 82 21.12 35.40 -10.72
N ASN A 83 19.90 35.22 -10.21
CA ASN A 83 19.50 35.56 -8.84
C ASN A 83 18.98 34.31 -8.11
N HIS A 84 19.72 33.86 -7.09
CA HIS A 84 19.41 32.66 -6.29
C HIS A 84 18.16 32.78 -5.40
N GLU A 85 17.63 33.99 -5.19
CA GLU A 85 16.37 34.25 -4.48
C GLU A 85 15.13 34.04 -5.38
N LYS A 86 15.32 33.78 -6.67
CA LYS A 86 14.26 33.52 -7.65
C LYS A 86 14.38 32.10 -8.23
N PRO A 87 13.28 31.50 -8.73
CA PRO A 87 13.35 30.28 -9.53
C PRO A 87 14.30 30.42 -10.72
N ILE A 88 15.01 29.35 -11.10
CA ILE A 88 15.78 29.34 -12.36
C ILE A 88 14.80 29.39 -13.55
N ILE A 89 13.71 28.63 -13.46
CA ILE A 89 12.65 28.57 -14.46
C ILE A 89 11.30 28.83 -13.79
N THR A 90 10.55 29.80 -14.31
CA THR A 90 9.13 30.02 -14.00
C THR A 90 8.30 29.64 -15.22
N LEU A 91 7.35 28.73 -15.05
CA LEU A 91 6.39 28.33 -16.08
C LEU A 91 5.10 29.14 -15.92
N LYS A 92 4.57 29.66 -17.03
CA LYS A 92 3.32 30.44 -17.08
C LYS A 92 2.33 29.86 -18.08
N ASP A 93 1.05 30.20 -17.86
CA ASP A 93 -0.08 29.71 -18.66
C ASP A 93 0.16 29.83 -20.18
N PRO A 94 0.29 28.70 -20.90
CA PRO A 94 0.40 28.70 -22.35
C PRO A 94 -0.94 28.98 -23.05
N GLY A 95 -2.02 29.29 -22.32
CA GLY A 95 -3.32 29.67 -22.84
C GLY A 95 -4.01 28.51 -23.55
N GLY A 96 -4.29 27.42 -22.83
CA GLY A 96 -5.03 26.27 -23.35
C GLY A 96 -4.59 24.92 -22.79
N TRP A 97 -5.11 23.86 -23.42
CA TRP A 97 -4.89 22.46 -23.01
C TRP A 97 -3.71 21.76 -23.71
N ASP A 98 -2.91 22.52 -24.49
CA ASP A 98 -1.76 22.04 -25.23
C ASP A 98 -0.60 21.67 -24.31
N TYR A 99 0.07 20.55 -24.61
CA TYR A 99 1.31 20.16 -23.97
C TYR A 99 2.50 20.96 -24.54
N GLN A 100 3.25 21.59 -23.65
CA GLN A 100 4.61 22.07 -23.92
C GLN A 100 5.63 20.99 -23.54
N ILE A 101 6.79 20.99 -24.17
CA ILE A 101 7.88 20.04 -23.91
C ILE A 101 9.10 20.82 -23.43
N PHE A 102 9.76 20.33 -22.39
CA PHE A 102 11.07 20.78 -21.94
C PHE A 102 11.98 19.56 -21.83
N GLN A 103 13.08 19.50 -22.59
CA GLN A 103 13.85 18.25 -22.67
C GLN A 103 15.36 18.44 -22.87
N ASN A 104 16.13 17.40 -22.50
CA ASN A 104 17.58 17.27 -22.71
C ASN A 104 18.40 18.42 -22.08
N ALA A 105 18.17 18.70 -20.79
CA ALA A 105 18.85 19.77 -20.08
C ALA A 105 19.03 19.50 -18.58
N ILE A 106 20.01 20.16 -17.99
CA ILE A 106 20.32 20.16 -16.56
C ILE A 106 19.89 21.51 -15.99
N ILE A 107 19.25 21.52 -14.83
CA ILE A 107 18.86 22.72 -14.09
C ILE A 107 19.56 22.63 -12.74
N ASP A 108 20.58 23.46 -12.52
CA ASP A 108 21.49 23.36 -11.38
C ASP A 108 21.36 24.56 -10.42
N GLY A 109 20.92 24.29 -9.19
CA GLY A 109 20.79 25.27 -8.12
C GLY A 109 22.11 25.66 -7.47
N GLN A 110 23.20 24.94 -7.75
CA GLN A 110 24.55 25.14 -7.20
C GLN A 110 24.62 25.16 -5.67
N GLY A 111 23.66 24.51 -5.00
CA GLY A 111 23.48 24.53 -3.54
C GLY A 111 22.98 25.87 -2.98
N LYS A 112 22.59 26.82 -3.86
CA LYS A 112 22.27 28.22 -3.52
C LYS A 112 20.84 28.59 -3.86
N THR A 113 20.38 28.26 -5.07
CA THR A 113 19.05 28.66 -5.55
C THR A 113 17.95 27.90 -4.81
N LYS A 114 16.98 28.61 -4.22
CA LYS A 114 15.91 28.00 -3.42
C LYS A 114 15.02 27.07 -4.24
N THR A 115 14.59 27.52 -5.42
CA THR A 115 13.69 26.79 -6.31
C THR A 115 14.31 26.63 -7.68
N LEU A 116 14.26 25.45 -8.29
CA LEU A 116 14.75 25.28 -9.67
C LEU A 116 13.64 25.61 -10.67
N VAL A 117 12.51 24.91 -10.58
CA VAL A 117 11.33 25.09 -11.43
C VAL A 117 10.13 25.48 -10.59
N GLN A 118 9.48 26.58 -10.94
CA GLN A 118 8.23 27.02 -10.31
C GLN A 118 7.09 27.06 -11.33
N PHE A 119 5.95 26.47 -10.97
CA PHE A 119 4.72 26.58 -11.73
C PHE A 119 3.92 27.78 -11.19
N GLY A 120 3.78 28.79 -12.05
CA GLY A 120 3.12 30.05 -11.75
C GLY A 120 3.92 30.98 -10.83
N GLU A 121 3.48 32.23 -10.71
CA GLU A 121 4.10 33.22 -9.82
C GLU A 121 3.40 33.38 -8.47
N THR A 122 2.13 32.96 -8.37
CA THR A 122 1.30 33.15 -7.17
C THR A 122 0.41 31.93 -6.93
N MET A 123 -0.18 31.85 -5.73
CA MET A 123 -1.21 30.86 -5.38
C MET A 123 -2.44 30.88 -6.31
N ASN A 124 -2.70 31.98 -7.01
CA ASN A 124 -3.80 32.09 -7.97
C ASN A 124 -3.43 31.58 -9.39
N ASP A 125 -2.13 31.40 -9.67
CA ASP A 125 -1.58 31.00 -10.96
C ASP A 125 -1.52 29.47 -11.10
N VAL A 126 -2.70 28.88 -10.99
CA VAL A 126 -2.98 27.44 -10.97
C VAL A 126 -2.98 26.79 -12.37
N TYR A 127 -2.80 27.58 -13.43
CA TYR A 127 -2.89 27.19 -14.83
C TYR A 127 -1.53 27.40 -15.53
N ALA A 128 -0.40 27.12 -14.87
CA ALA A 128 0.93 27.25 -15.47
C ALA A 128 1.20 26.36 -16.71
N GLY A 129 0.23 25.55 -17.12
CA GLY A 129 0.19 24.82 -18.39
C GLY A 129 0.44 23.33 -18.23
N ARG A 130 0.14 22.57 -19.29
CA ARG A 130 0.56 21.18 -19.36
C ARG A 130 1.99 21.09 -19.88
N TRP A 131 2.87 20.45 -19.12
CA TRP A 131 4.30 20.37 -19.42
C TRP A 131 4.76 18.92 -19.39
N SER A 132 5.56 18.52 -20.38
CA SER A 132 6.28 17.25 -20.40
C SER A 132 7.78 17.53 -20.30
N PHE A 133 8.35 17.16 -19.16
CA PHE A 133 9.78 17.12 -18.91
C PHE A 133 10.31 15.75 -19.35
N LYS A 134 11.34 15.72 -20.20
CA LYS A 134 11.93 14.48 -20.74
C LYS A 134 13.45 14.55 -20.68
N ASN A 135 14.11 13.59 -20.04
CA ASN A 135 15.58 13.60 -19.90
C ASN A 135 16.08 14.95 -19.34
N VAL A 136 15.64 15.27 -18.12
CA VAL A 136 15.94 16.53 -17.42
C VAL A 136 16.49 16.21 -16.04
N SER A 137 17.68 16.71 -15.72
CA SER A 137 18.25 16.67 -14.37
C SER A 137 17.93 17.95 -13.62
N LEU A 138 17.40 17.82 -12.40
CA LEU A 138 17.06 18.90 -11.49
C LEU A 138 17.88 18.72 -10.22
N ILE A 139 18.95 19.49 -10.06
CA ILE A 139 19.99 19.22 -9.06
C ILE A 139 20.33 20.41 -8.17
N ASN A 140 20.79 20.11 -6.96
CA ASN A 140 21.41 21.06 -6.02
C ASN A 140 20.55 22.28 -5.64
N ALA A 141 19.23 22.14 -5.55
CA ALA A 141 18.38 23.18 -4.95
C ALA A 141 18.73 23.38 -3.46
N SER A 142 18.60 24.60 -2.94
CA SER A 142 18.79 24.88 -1.50
C SER A 142 17.52 24.68 -0.65
N GLU A 143 16.34 24.57 -1.31
CA GLU A 143 15.04 24.27 -0.67
C GLU A 143 14.26 23.20 -1.45
N VAL A 144 13.95 23.44 -2.74
CA VAL A 144 13.06 22.56 -3.51
C VAL A 144 13.39 22.54 -5.01
N ALA A 145 13.39 21.37 -5.65
CA ALA A 145 13.61 21.26 -7.09
C ALA A 145 12.39 21.81 -7.88
N VAL A 146 11.20 21.24 -7.66
CA VAL A 146 9.95 21.66 -8.32
C VAL A 146 8.91 22.16 -7.33
N LYS A 147 8.38 23.36 -7.55
CA LYS A 147 7.38 24.01 -6.67
C LYS A 147 6.11 24.41 -7.44
N LYS A 148 4.97 23.81 -7.08
CA LYS A 148 3.63 24.18 -7.58
C LYS A 148 2.84 24.90 -6.48
N ILE A 149 2.89 26.23 -6.48
CA ILE A 149 2.38 27.06 -5.37
C ILE A 149 0.85 27.13 -5.33
N GLY A 150 0.18 27.15 -6.49
CA GLY A 150 -1.29 27.04 -6.62
C GLY A 150 -1.75 25.69 -7.18
N GLY A 151 -0.89 24.66 -7.16
CA GLY A 151 -1.04 23.50 -8.03
C GLY A 151 -0.81 23.81 -9.51
N ASN A 152 -0.85 22.77 -10.35
CA ASN A 152 -0.91 22.83 -11.80
C ASN A 152 -1.29 21.45 -12.37
N ILE A 153 -2.17 21.40 -13.36
CA ILE A 153 -2.67 20.14 -13.95
C ILE A 153 -1.80 19.62 -15.11
N GLY A 154 -1.57 18.31 -15.17
CA GLY A 154 -1.07 17.62 -16.37
C GLY A 154 0.42 17.82 -16.60
N THR A 155 1.25 17.55 -15.59
CA THR A 155 2.71 17.54 -15.75
C THR A 155 3.23 16.10 -15.86
N HIS A 156 4.10 15.86 -16.83
CA HIS A 156 4.72 14.56 -17.09
C HIS A 156 6.21 14.69 -16.92
N TRP A 157 6.82 13.77 -16.19
CA TRP A 157 8.25 13.67 -15.95
C TRP A 157 8.69 12.29 -16.45
N GLU A 158 9.46 12.25 -17.52
CA GLU A 158 9.89 11.03 -18.18
C GLU A 158 11.42 10.99 -18.19
N GLU A 159 11.99 9.92 -17.64
CA GLU A 159 13.45 9.73 -17.60
C GLU A 159 14.16 10.96 -16.99
N CYS A 160 13.53 11.58 -15.98
CA CYS A 160 14.04 12.77 -15.29
C CYS A 160 14.77 12.38 -14.01
N ASP A 161 15.78 13.15 -13.65
CA ASP A 161 16.64 12.96 -12.48
C ASP A 161 16.44 14.10 -11.49
N PHE A 162 16.20 13.75 -10.23
CA PHE A 162 16.04 14.68 -9.12
C PHE A 162 17.06 14.30 -8.05
N SER A 163 18.24 14.91 -8.10
CA SER A 163 19.37 14.52 -7.22
C SER A 163 19.88 15.67 -6.36
N ASN A 164 20.25 15.37 -5.11
CA ASN A 164 20.80 16.34 -4.14
C ASN A 164 19.92 17.59 -3.91
N ASN A 165 18.59 17.42 -3.83
CA ASN A 165 17.67 18.50 -3.43
C ASN A 165 17.00 18.16 -2.08
N PRO A 166 16.84 19.12 -1.14
CA PRO A 166 16.15 18.88 0.12
C PRO A 166 14.70 18.41 -0.06
N ILE A 167 13.98 19.02 -1.01
CA ILE A 167 12.70 18.54 -1.53
C ILE A 167 12.79 18.36 -3.05
N HIS A 168 12.41 17.22 -3.62
CA HIS A 168 12.45 17.07 -5.09
C HIS A 168 11.22 17.69 -5.77
N PHE A 169 10.02 17.41 -5.26
CA PHE A 169 8.76 17.90 -5.81
C PHE A 169 7.78 18.29 -4.71
N TYR A 170 7.19 19.48 -4.83
CA TYR A 170 6.22 20.03 -3.91
C TYR A 170 5.00 20.59 -4.66
N ALA A 171 3.80 20.13 -4.31
CA ALA A 171 2.55 20.70 -4.79
C ALA A 171 1.52 20.87 -3.66
N ARG A 172 0.91 22.05 -3.57
CA ARG A 172 -0.11 22.36 -2.57
C ARG A 172 -1.28 23.16 -3.17
N ASN A 173 -2.51 22.81 -2.78
CA ASN A 173 -3.72 23.41 -3.35
C ASN A 173 -4.26 24.46 -2.39
N THR A 174 -4.32 25.71 -2.83
CA THR A 174 -4.76 26.82 -1.99
C THR A 174 -6.21 27.17 -2.29
N SER A 175 -7.12 26.63 -1.48
CA SER A 175 -8.49 27.08 -1.12
C SER A 175 -9.49 27.69 -2.14
N ASN A 176 -9.16 27.86 -3.42
CA ASN A 176 -10.02 28.54 -4.39
C ASN A 176 -11.14 27.59 -4.89
N PRO A 177 -12.42 27.78 -4.50
CA PRO A 177 -13.46 26.79 -4.77
C PRO A 177 -13.71 26.65 -6.27
N GLY A 178 -13.60 25.42 -6.79
CA GLY A 178 -13.79 25.11 -8.21
C GLY A 178 -12.49 24.79 -8.98
N LYS A 179 -11.30 24.97 -8.39
CA LYS A 179 -10.01 24.56 -8.98
C LYS A 179 -9.46 23.29 -8.34
N ILE A 180 -10.37 22.33 -8.23
CA ILE A 180 -10.34 21.19 -7.32
C ILE A 180 -9.23 20.19 -7.70
N MET A 181 -9.07 19.91 -8.99
CA MET A 181 -8.11 18.93 -9.53
C MET A 181 -6.66 19.42 -9.68
N HIS A 182 -6.31 20.60 -9.17
CA HIS A 182 -5.07 21.31 -9.55
C HIS A 182 -3.82 20.89 -8.77
N VAL A 183 -3.95 20.30 -7.58
CA VAL A 183 -2.87 19.46 -7.05
C VAL A 183 -3.05 18.06 -7.59
N GLY A 184 -2.27 17.79 -8.63
CA GLY A 184 -2.19 16.50 -9.29
C GLY A 184 -2.50 16.59 -10.79
N CYS A 185 -2.86 15.43 -11.33
CA CYS A 185 -2.59 15.03 -12.71
C CYS A 185 -1.09 15.13 -13.04
N ASP A 186 -0.26 14.56 -12.17
CA ASP A 186 1.18 14.42 -12.37
C ASP A 186 1.57 12.97 -12.61
N THR A 187 2.46 12.75 -13.57
CA THR A 187 2.99 11.42 -13.91
C THR A 187 4.51 11.47 -13.90
N PHE A 188 5.11 10.57 -13.15
CA PHE A 188 6.55 10.30 -13.11
C PHE A 188 6.77 8.91 -13.71
N ASN A 189 7.61 8.82 -14.73
CA ASN A 189 7.88 7.60 -15.48
C ASN A 189 9.39 7.43 -15.60
N LYS A 190 9.93 6.27 -15.19
CA LYS A 190 11.37 5.95 -15.23
C LYS A 190 12.27 7.04 -14.63
N SER A 191 11.76 7.78 -13.65
CA SER A 191 12.46 8.92 -13.05
C SER A 191 13.25 8.49 -11.82
N TYR A 192 14.35 9.20 -11.57
CA TYR A 192 15.31 8.92 -10.50
C TYR A 192 15.22 9.99 -9.43
N PHE A 193 15.16 9.59 -8.16
CA PHE A 193 14.97 10.48 -7.00
C PHE A 193 16.03 10.15 -5.94
N SER A 194 17.11 10.93 -5.88
CA SER A 194 18.28 10.55 -5.09
C SER A 194 18.85 11.63 -4.17
N GLU A 195 19.53 11.16 -3.13
CA GLU A 195 20.35 11.98 -2.24
C GLU A 195 19.59 13.20 -1.64
N SER A 196 18.28 13.07 -1.38
CA SER A 196 17.56 14.12 -0.66
C SER A 196 18.21 14.38 0.69
N THR A 197 18.74 15.60 0.86
CA THR A 197 19.62 15.99 1.98
C THR A 197 18.88 16.36 3.26
N LYS A 198 17.55 16.47 3.24
CA LYS A 198 16.78 16.87 4.42
C LYS A 198 15.48 16.10 4.62
N THR A 199 14.56 16.08 3.65
CA THR A 199 13.14 15.92 4.01
C THR A 199 12.29 15.02 3.12
N VAL A 200 12.03 15.32 1.84
CA VAL A 200 11.02 14.60 1.02
C VAL A 200 11.32 14.54 -0.47
N TRP A 201 11.10 13.40 -1.16
CA TRP A 201 11.08 13.42 -2.63
C TRP A 201 9.77 14.00 -3.19
N ILE A 202 8.60 13.45 -2.86
CA ILE A 202 7.32 14.01 -3.34
C ILE A 202 6.41 14.40 -2.17
N TYR A 203 6.10 15.69 -2.05
CA TYR A 203 5.07 16.23 -1.14
C TYR A 203 3.86 16.72 -1.92
N ILE A 204 2.69 16.17 -1.62
CA ILE A 204 1.41 16.63 -2.19
C ILE A 204 0.36 16.80 -1.10
N GLU A 205 -0.36 17.93 -1.13
CA GLU A 205 -1.44 18.21 -0.18
C GLU A 205 -2.55 19.06 -0.78
N ASP A 206 -3.80 18.69 -0.51
CA ASP A 206 -4.93 19.60 -0.66
C ASP A 206 -5.26 20.28 0.69
N GLU A 207 -5.10 21.60 0.79
CA GLU A 207 -5.42 22.32 2.04
C GLU A 207 -6.91 22.27 2.40
N ASN A 208 -7.78 21.88 1.47
CA ASN A 208 -9.24 21.87 1.65
C ASN A 208 -9.77 20.63 2.39
N LYS A 209 -8.90 19.79 2.96
CA LYS A 209 -9.26 18.69 3.89
C LYS A 209 -10.31 17.74 3.31
N GLY A 210 -10.00 17.10 2.17
CA GLY A 210 -10.87 16.09 1.56
C GLY A 210 -12.20 16.62 1.00
N LYS A 211 -12.44 17.94 0.96
CA LYS A 211 -13.61 18.51 0.26
C LYS A 211 -13.51 18.42 -1.27
N ASN A 212 -12.32 18.11 -1.77
CA ASN A 212 -11.94 18.20 -3.17
C ASN A 212 -11.67 16.82 -3.79
N GLU A 213 -11.98 16.70 -5.08
CA GLU A 213 -11.42 15.71 -6.00
C GLU A 213 -9.96 16.07 -6.34
N GLY A 214 -9.02 15.72 -5.46
CA GLY A 214 -7.59 15.89 -5.76
C GLY A 214 -7.18 15.18 -7.05
N GLY A 215 -6.16 15.70 -7.73
CA GLY A 215 -5.73 15.23 -9.04
C GLY A 215 -4.97 13.90 -9.00
N GLN A 216 -4.90 13.23 -10.16
CA GLN A 216 -4.20 11.96 -10.32
C GLN A 216 -2.70 12.08 -10.02
N ILE A 217 -2.10 11.13 -9.32
CA ILE A 217 -0.64 11.03 -9.23
C ILE A 217 -0.25 9.65 -9.67
N ILE A 218 0.68 9.56 -10.61
CA ILE A 218 1.20 8.27 -11.11
C ILE A 218 2.72 8.28 -10.97
N ILE A 219 3.27 7.23 -10.36
CA ILE A 219 4.71 6.96 -10.27
C ILE A 219 4.91 5.56 -10.87
N ARG A 220 5.68 5.45 -11.96
CA ARG A 220 5.92 4.20 -12.70
C ARG A 220 7.38 3.95 -12.97
N ASP A 221 7.83 2.73 -12.71
CA ASP A 221 9.17 2.25 -13.04
C ASP A 221 10.29 3.18 -12.52
N CYS A 222 10.00 3.91 -11.44
CA CYS A 222 10.87 4.92 -10.86
C CYS A 222 11.81 4.29 -9.82
N ILE A 223 12.91 4.99 -9.55
CA ILE A 223 13.87 4.62 -8.53
C ILE A 223 13.96 5.77 -7.55
N ALA A 224 13.72 5.53 -6.27
CA ALA A 224 14.04 6.47 -5.22
C ALA A 224 15.07 5.84 -4.27
N GLU A 225 16.24 6.46 -4.13
CA GLU A 225 17.30 5.90 -3.30
C GLU A 225 18.11 6.92 -2.50
N ASN A 226 18.70 6.46 -1.41
CA ASN A 226 19.62 7.22 -0.58
C ASN A 226 19.04 8.52 0.03
N ASN A 227 17.71 8.68 0.03
CA ASN A 227 17.01 9.85 0.57
C ASN A 227 16.95 9.80 2.11
N THR A 228 17.40 10.86 2.80
CA THR A 228 17.52 10.82 4.27
C THR A 228 16.18 10.82 5.00
N GLY A 229 15.15 11.43 4.40
CA GLY A 229 13.90 11.79 5.07
C GLY A 229 12.73 10.84 4.83
N ALA A 230 11.51 11.40 4.90
CA ALA A 230 10.28 10.75 4.51
C ALA A 230 10.16 10.83 2.99
N VAL A 231 9.44 9.92 2.38
CA VAL A 231 9.88 9.44 1.08
C VAL A 231 8.78 9.79 0.06
N PHE A 232 7.52 9.35 0.20
CA PHE A 232 6.35 9.97 -0.47
C PHE A 232 5.30 10.41 0.56
N ILE A 233 4.92 11.70 0.56
CA ILE A 233 3.90 12.28 1.45
C ILE A 233 2.68 12.73 0.65
N ALA A 234 1.50 12.19 0.99
CA ALA A 234 0.23 12.59 0.42
C ALA A 234 -0.85 12.85 1.47
N LYS A 235 -1.50 14.02 1.41
CA LYS A 235 -2.46 14.48 2.43
C LYS A 235 -3.77 15.02 1.84
N ASN A 236 -4.89 14.67 2.47
CA ASN A 236 -6.21 15.29 2.29
C ASN A 236 -6.90 15.08 0.91
N PHE A 237 -6.59 14.00 0.20
CA PHE A 237 -7.25 13.56 -1.04
C PHE A 237 -8.52 12.73 -0.78
N GLY A 238 -9.20 12.91 0.36
CA GLY A 238 -10.21 11.99 0.90
C GLY A 238 -11.42 11.67 0.00
N LYS A 239 -11.76 12.57 -0.94
CA LYS A 239 -12.84 12.37 -1.93
C LYS A 239 -12.37 12.27 -3.38
N GLY A 240 -11.07 12.10 -3.61
CA GLY A 240 -10.49 11.92 -4.95
C GLY A 240 -11.16 10.80 -5.72
N MET A 241 -11.87 11.13 -6.81
CA MET A 241 -12.31 10.12 -7.78
C MET A 241 -11.12 9.42 -8.44
N VAL A 242 -10.00 10.13 -8.58
CA VAL A 242 -8.82 9.68 -9.32
C VAL A 242 -7.75 9.18 -8.33
N PRO A 243 -7.18 7.98 -8.52
CA PRO A 243 -6.25 7.40 -7.57
C PRO A 243 -4.85 8.02 -7.63
N ILE A 244 -4.15 7.96 -6.50
CA ILE A 244 -2.68 7.90 -6.47
C ILE A 244 -2.28 6.48 -6.88
N VAL A 245 -1.32 6.34 -7.77
CA VAL A 245 -0.88 5.07 -8.35
C VAL A 245 0.64 5.00 -8.31
N ILE A 246 1.18 3.96 -7.66
CA ILE A 246 2.61 3.70 -7.52
C ILE A 246 2.85 2.29 -8.04
N GLU A 247 3.61 2.14 -9.11
CA GLU A 247 3.81 0.87 -9.82
C GLU A 247 5.32 0.67 -10.08
N ASN A 248 5.87 -0.47 -9.67
CA ASN A 248 7.28 -0.86 -9.87
C ASN A 248 8.30 0.18 -9.33
N LEU A 249 8.06 0.70 -8.13
CA LEU A 249 8.96 1.67 -7.50
C LEU A 249 10.07 0.96 -6.73
N TRP A 250 11.33 1.20 -7.10
CA TRP A 250 12.48 0.77 -6.32
C TRP A 250 12.73 1.71 -5.14
N LEU A 251 12.86 1.16 -3.93
CA LEU A 251 13.15 1.89 -2.69
C LEU A 251 14.40 1.33 -2.02
N GLU A 252 15.51 2.08 -2.02
CA GLU A 252 16.78 1.63 -1.43
C GLU A 252 17.47 2.71 -0.59
N GLY A 253 17.98 2.36 0.59
CA GLY A 253 18.73 3.31 1.42
C GLY A 253 17.95 4.57 1.84
N ASN A 254 16.62 4.51 1.81
CA ASN A 254 15.71 5.60 2.14
C ASN A 254 15.39 5.66 3.65
N SER A 255 14.93 6.81 4.14
CA SER A 255 14.50 7.03 5.53
C SER A 255 15.52 6.57 6.59
N LYS A 256 16.82 6.74 6.30
CA LYS A 256 17.97 6.35 7.15
C LYS A 256 17.95 6.96 8.57
N SER A 257 17.10 7.95 8.85
CA SER A 257 16.90 8.49 10.20
C SER A 257 15.41 8.63 10.55
N PRO A 258 14.76 7.59 11.11
CA PRO A 258 13.36 7.68 11.54
C PRO A 258 13.14 8.63 12.75
N LEU A 259 14.21 9.14 13.37
CA LEU A 259 14.16 10.03 14.54
C LEU A 259 14.20 11.52 14.19
N LEU A 260 14.54 11.89 12.95
CA LEU A 260 14.51 13.30 12.54
C LEU A 260 13.08 13.72 12.21
N ALA A 261 12.56 14.63 13.05
CA ALA A 261 11.36 15.38 12.73
C ALA A 261 11.65 16.28 11.51
N ILE A 262 11.12 15.85 10.37
CA ILE A 262 11.21 16.50 9.06
C ILE A 262 10.30 17.72 9.07
N ASP A 263 10.89 18.92 9.08
CA ASP A 263 10.15 20.17 8.99
C ASP A 263 9.89 20.52 7.52
N ILE A 264 8.61 20.46 7.13
CA ILE A 264 8.11 20.86 5.82
C ILE A 264 7.14 22.00 6.05
N TYR A 265 7.58 23.23 5.77
CA TYR A 265 6.78 24.45 5.93
C TYR A 265 6.09 24.57 7.31
N ASN A 266 6.83 24.27 8.39
CA ASN A 266 6.43 24.27 9.80
C ASN A 266 5.60 23.05 10.26
N GLU A 267 5.41 22.04 9.41
CA GLU A 267 4.79 20.77 9.78
C GLU A 267 5.87 19.69 9.98
N LYS A 268 5.77 18.93 11.07
CA LYS A 268 6.78 17.93 11.46
C LYS A 268 6.34 16.50 11.13
N TYR A 269 7.13 15.82 10.32
CA TYR A 269 6.91 14.44 9.90
C TYR A 269 7.97 13.49 10.47
N MET A 270 7.60 12.24 10.66
CA MET A 270 8.56 11.16 10.93
C MET A 270 9.11 10.62 9.60
N GLY A 271 10.38 10.22 9.56
CA GLY A 271 10.96 9.56 8.38
C GLY A 271 10.25 8.24 8.06
N ARG A 272 9.49 8.19 6.97
CA ARG A 272 8.65 7.07 6.52
C ARG A 272 8.76 6.89 5.02
N GLU A 273 8.68 5.65 4.52
CA GLU A 273 8.67 5.41 3.07
C GLU A 273 7.43 6.02 2.41
N PHE A 274 6.25 5.62 2.88
CA PHE A 274 5.00 6.30 2.55
C PHE A 274 4.43 6.98 3.80
N HIS A 275 3.96 8.22 3.67
CA HIS A 275 3.16 8.92 4.67
C HIS A 275 1.86 9.40 4.01
N ILE A 276 0.81 8.62 4.17
CA ILE A 276 -0.48 8.81 3.49
C ILE A 276 -1.54 9.13 4.55
N GLU A 277 -2.12 10.34 4.51
CA GLU A 277 -3.19 10.76 5.43
C GLU A 277 -4.41 11.31 4.68
N ASP A 278 -5.61 10.82 5.00
CA ASP A 278 -6.88 11.26 4.40
C ASP A 278 -6.88 11.17 2.86
N VAL A 279 -6.51 10.01 2.30
CA VAL A 279 -6.44 9.76 0.84
C VAL A 279 -7.50 8.75 0.41
N GLY A 280 -8.47 9.19 -0.41
CA GLY A 280 -9.67 8.40 -0.74
C GLY A 280 -9.43 7.20 -1.66
N ARG A 281 -8.32 7.18 -2.42
CA ARG A 281 -7.90 6.08 -3.31
C ARG A 281 -6.38 6.12 -3.54
N ILE A 282 -5.66 5.08 -3.11
CA ILE A 282 -4.25 4.84 -3.49
C ILE A 282 -4.03 3.37 -3.86
N LYS A 283 -3.28 3.13 -4.94
CA LYS A 283 -2.81 1.81 -5.38
C LYS A 283 -1.28 1.80 -5.33
N ILE A 284 -0.71 0.77 -4.71
CA ILE A 284 0.72 0.47 -4.70
C ILE A 284 0.89 -0.94 -5.27
N GLU A 285 1.68 -1.09 -6.33
CA GLU A 285 1.94 -2.37 -7.00
C GLU A 285 3.42 -2.60 -7.30
N GLY A 286 3.86 -3.86 -7.24
CA GLY A 286 5.20 -4.28 -7.66
C GLY A 286 6.35 -3.61 -6.90
N THR A 287 6.07 -3.16 -5.68
CA THR A 287 6.93 -2.26 -4.89
C THR A 287 7.31 -2.94 -3.58
N TYR A 288 8.55 -2.78 -3.11
CA TYR A 288 8.94 -3.17 -1.76
C TYR A 288 8.47 -2.09 -0.77
N ILE A 289 7.72 -2.47 0.27
CA ILE A 289 7.12 -1.55 1.24
C ILE A 289 7.65 -1.85 2.64
N HIS A 290 8.28 -0.84 3.24
CA HIS A 290 8.81 -0.86 4.61
C HIS A 290 8.46 0.48 5.31
N ASN A 291 8.60 0.56 6.63
CA ASN A 291 8.56 1.81 7.43
C ASN A 291 7.48 2.84 6.96
N SER A 292 6.23 2.42 6.78
CA SER A 292 5.18 3.22 6.13
C SER A 292 4.03 3.55 7.06
N TYR A 293 3.36 4.67 6.81
CA TYR A 293 2.26 5.19 7.61
C TYR A 293 1.06 5.49 6.73
N PHE A 294 -0.07 4.83 7.02
CA PHE A 294 -1.35 5.02 6.34
C PHE A 294 -2.41 5.39 7.37
N LYS A 295 -3.15 6.47 7.13
CA LYS A 295 -4.15 6.99 8.06
C LYS A 295 -5.38 7.50 7.32
N LYS A 296 -6.58 7.06 7.72
CA LYS A 296 -7.86 7.43 7.07
C LYS A 296 -7.81 7.32 5.53
N SER A 297 -7.19 6.26 5.03
CA SER A 297 -6.85 6.16 3.60
C SER A 297 -7.24 4.81 3.02
N ASN A 298 -7.71 4.81 1.79
CA ASN A 298 -8.13 3.60 1.08
C ASN A 298 -6.98 3.08 0.21
N VAL A 299 -6.31 2.02 0.68
CA VAL A 299 -5.02 1.54 0.15
C VAL A 299 -5.15 0.15 -0.46
N SER A 300 -4.90 0.04 -1.76
CA SER A 300 -4.74 -1.25 -2.44
C SER A 300 -3.25 -1.56 -2.62
N ILE A 301 -2.77 -2.66 -2.03
CA ILE A 301 -1.39 -3.15 -2.13
C ILE A 301 -1.41 -4.46 -2.92
N ILE A 302 -0.71 -4.53 -4.05
CA ILE A 302 -0.82 -5.62 -5.03
C ILE A 302 0.57 -6.08 -5.46
N ASN A 303 0.85 -7.39 -5.43
CA ASN A 303 2.15 -7.93 -5.88
C ASN A 303 3.38 -7.28 -5.19
N CYS A 304 3.25 -6.83 -3.93
CA CYS A 304 4.32 -6.16 -3.18
C CYS A 304 5.04 -7.11 -2.20
N GLU A 305 6.29 -6.80 -1.86
CA GLU A 305 6.95 -7.37 -0.67
C GLU A 305 6.78 -6.39 0.49
N ILE A 306 6.26 -6.85 1.63
CA ILE A 306 6.07 -6.02 2.82
C ILE A 306 7.02 -6.52 3.92
N SER A 307 7.81 -5.60 4.49
CA SER A 307 8.85 -5.93 5.47
C SER A 307 8.88 -4.98 6.67
N ASP A 308 8.89 -5.56 7.86
CA ASP A 308 9.03 -4.84 9.12
C ASP A 308 10.50 -4.59 9.50
N SER A 309 11.46 -5.18 8.78
CA SER A 309 12.88 -5.14 9.15
C SER A 309 13.81 -4.93 7.94
N TYR A 310 14.44 -3.76 7.88
CA TYR A 310 15.68 -3.60 7.09
C TYR A 310 16.77 -4.53 7.66
N GLN A 311 17.37 -5.39 6.83
CA GLN A 311 18.20 -6.52 7.31
C GLN A 311 19.59 -6.14 7.86
N ASN A 312 19.89 -4.85 8.07
CA ASN A 312 21.19 -4.42 8.59
C ASN A 312 21.21 -4.35 10.13
N GLN A 313 22.07 -5.19 10.72
CA GLN A 313 22.13 -5.57 12.14
C GLN A 313 22.57 -4.47 13.14
N ALA A 314 22.42 -3.19 12.81
CA ALA A 314 22.91 -2.05 13.62
C ALA A 314 21.82 -1.07 14.09
N TYR A 315 20.56 -1.23 13.66
CA TYR A 315 19.47 -0.26 13.90
C TYR A 315 18.30 -0.82 14.74
N THR A 316 18.60 -1.68 15.71
CA THR A 316 17.68 -2.64 16.37
C THR A 316 16.57 -2.04 17.27
N LEU A 317 16.34 -0.72 17.28
CA LEU A 317 15.44 -0.09 18.28
C LEU A 317 14.21 0.64 17.73
N TYR A 318 14.15 1.08 16.47
CA TYR A 318 13.12 2.06 16.05
C TYR A 318 12.35 1.79 14.75
N ASN A 319 12.56 0.65 14.08
CA ASN A 319 11.75 0.27 12.92
C ASN A 319 10.36 -0.24 13.36
N LYS A 320 9.44 0.71 13.60
CA LYS A 320 8.00 0.42 13.58
C LYS A 320 7.61 0.23 12.11
N GLY A 321 7.25 -1.00 11.72
CA GLY A 321 6.92 -1.39 10.34
C GLY A 321 5.72 -0.67 9.74
N VAL A 322 4.86 -1.37 8.97
CA VAL A 322 3.68 -0.71 8.39
C VAL A 322 2.67 -0.34 9.50
N GLN A 323 2.39 0.96 9.62
CA GLN A 323 1.43 1.53 10.58
C GLN A 323 0.14 1.95 9.90
N ILE A 324 -0.98 1.59 10.52
CA ILE A 324 -2.34 1.89 10.04
C ILE A 324 -3.10 2.54 11.19
N GLU A 325 -3.63 3.75 10.98
CA GLU A 325 -4.33 4.53 12.00
C GLU A 325 -5.71 5.06 11.54
N ASN A 326 -6.69 5.02 12.44
CA ASN A 326 -8.12 5.32 12.23
C ASN A 326 -8.88 4.39 11.27
N ILE A 327 -10.11 4.06 11.67
CA ILE A 327 -10.89 2.90 11.19
C ILE A 327 -11.62 3.16 9.85
N ASP A 328 -11.65 4.41 9.35
CA ASP A 328 -12.22 4.74 8.03
C ASP A 328 -11.34 4.27 6.83
N SER A 329 -10.29 3.49 7.11
CA SER A 329 -9.26 3.07 6.15
C SER A 329 -9.55 1.67 5.58
N ASN A 330 -10.04 1.58 4.35
CA ASN A 330 -10.10 0.28 3.65
C ASN A 330 -8.70 -0.11 3.17
N ILE A 331 -8.21 -1.30 3.50
CA ILE A 331 -6.92 -1.81 3.00
C ILE A 331 -7.14 -3.18 2.34
N THR A 332 -6.79 -3.26 1.06
CA THR A 332 -6.84 -4.49 0.27
C THR A 332 -5.41 -4.93 -0.02
N ILE A 333 -5.02 -6.12 0.45
CA ILE A 333 -3.71 -6.71 0.13
C ILE A 333 -3.94 -7.94 -0.76
N ALA A 334 -3.41 -7.92 -1.98
CA ALA A 334 -3.52 -9.00 -2.95
C ALA A 334 -2.13 -9.48 -3.41
N ASN A 335 -1.94 -10.80 -3.55
CA ASN A 335 -0.75 -11.45 -4.11
C ASN A 335 0.61 -10.94 -3.54
N SER A 336 0.61 -10.43 -2.31
CA SER A 336 1.77 -9.79 -1.69
C SER A 336 2.37 -10.70 -0.62
N PHE A 337 3.69 -10.70 -0.49
CA PHE A 337 4.42 -11.56 0.46
C PHE A 337 4.92 -10.74 1.64
N THR A 338 4.72 -11.24 2.87
CA THR A 338 5.32 -10.66 4.08
C THR A 338 6.61 -11.40 4.43
N ARG A 339 7.71 -10.65 4.60
CA ARG A 339 9.02 -11.23 4.95
C ARG A 339 9.39 -10.88 6.39
N SER A 340 9.13 -11.79 7.32
CA SER A 340 9.71 -11.70 8.66
C SER A 340 11.23 -11.90 8.58
N GLY A 341 12.01 -10.91 9.03
CA GLY A 341 13.47 -10.97 8.99
C GLY A 341 14.06 -12.14 9.78
N TRP A 342 15.17 -12.67 9.29
CA TRP A 342 16.00 -13.63 10.03
C TRP A 342 16.87 -12.88 11.04
N GLY A 343 16.33 -12.62 12.23
CA GLY A 343 17.03 -11.96 13.34
C GLY A 343 16.60 -12.50 14.69
N GLN A 344 17.47 -12.39 15.70
CA GLN A 344 17.10 -12.75 17.08
C GLN A 344 15.88 -11.93 17.53
N ILE A 345 14.87 -12.63 18.05
CA ILE A 345 13.68 -12.02 18.60
C ILE A 345 14.04 -11.36 19.94
N ASP A 346 14.15 -10.03 19.95
CA ASP A 346 14.05 -9.25 21.18
C ASP A 346 12.57 -9.09 21.54
N ASN A 347 12.19 -9.49 22.75
CA ASN A 347 10.79 -9.62 23.18
C ASN A 347 10.05 -8.29 23.40
N ASN A 348 10.65 -7.16 23.00
CA ASN A 348 10.18 -5.79 23.29
C ASN A 348 9.66 -5.01 22.06
N GLN A 349 9.68 -5.58 20.86
CA GLN A 349 9.12 -4.92 19.65
C GLN A 349 7.64 -5.31 19.45
N PRO A 350 6.72 -4.35 19.20
CA PRO A 350 5.31 -4.65 18.95
C PRO A 350 5.13 -5.27 17.55
N PRO A 351 4.33 -6.34 17.39
CA PRO A 351 4.10 -6.99 16.10
C PRO A 351 3.26 -6.13 15.14
N LEU A 352 3.32 -6.46 13.85
CA LEU A 352 2.45 -5.94 12.79
C LEU A 352 0.98 -5.95 13.24
N THR A 353 0.43 -4.76 13.53
CA THR A 353 -0.89 -4.62 14.16
C THR A 353 -1.94 -4.32 13.10
N VAL A 354 -2.38 -5.37 12.40
CA VAL A 354 -3.57 -5.30 11.54
C VAL A 354 -4.81 -5.43 12.44
N LYS A 355 -5.55 -4.34 12.63
CA LYS A 355 -6.81 -4.34 13.38
C LYS A 355 -8.00 -4.29 12.43
N ASN A 356 -8.79 -5.36 12.45
CA ASN A 356 -10.09 -5.53 11.79
C ASN A 356 -10.15 -5.15 10.30
N HIS A 357 -10.13 -6.13 9.39
CA HIS A 357 -11.15 -6.19 8.33
C HIS A 357 -11.20 -7.58 7.67
N MET A 358 -12.35 -7.88 7.05
CA MET A 358 -12.65 -9.16 6.40
C MET A 358 -11.85 -9.35 5.11
N PHE A 359 -11.31 -10.55 4.90
CA PHE A 359 -10.90 -10.99 3.57
C PHE A 359 -12.16 -11.30 2.75
N GLU A 360 -12.29 -10.74 1.54
CA GLU A 360 -13.29 -11.27 0.59
C GLU A 360 -12.91 -12.72 0.23
N PRO A 361 -13.88 -13.64 0.07
CA PRO A 361 -13.60 -15.04 -0.23
C PRO A 361 -13.02 -15.17 -1.64
N VAL A 362 -11.69 -15.35 -1.72
CA VAL A 362 -11.00 -15.64 -2.97
C VAL A 362 -11.49 -17.01 -3.50
N TYR A 363 -12.17 -16.98 -4.64
CA TYR A 363 -12.68 -18.17 -5.30
C TYR A 363 -11.52 -18.91 -6.00
N ILE A 364 -10.98 -19.95 -5.36
CA ILE A 364 -9.84 -20.73 -5.90
C ILE A 364 -10.33 -22.11 -6.36
N SER A 365 -10.52 -22.28 -7.66
CA SER A 365 -10.68 -23.59 -8.28
C SER A 365 -9.33 -24.22 -8.62
N GLY A 366 -8.99 -25.31 -7.93
CA GLY A 366 -7.97 -26.29 -8.38
C GLY A 366 -6.53 -25.79 -8.47
N GLY A 367 -5.79 -25.82 -7.36
CA GLY A 367 -4.34 -25.64 -7.37
C GLY A 367 -3.72 -25.85 -6.00
N SER A 368 -2.94 -26.93 -5.83
CA SER A 368 -2.28 -27.28 -4.57
C SER A 368 -1.18 -26.27 -4.20
N LEU A 369 -1.30 -25.59 -3.06
CA LEU A 369 -0.24 -24.74 -2.51
C LEU A 369 -0.04 -25.02 -1.01
N GLY A 370 1.20 -25.35 -0.64
CA GLY A 370 1.57 -25.63 0.74
C GLY A 370 2.00 -24.36 1.47
N TYR A 371 1.27 -23.98 2.52
CA TYR A 371 1.62 -22.87 3.41
C TYR A 371 2.51 -23.33 4.57
N TYR A 372 3.62 -22.63 4.79
CA TYR A 372 4.34 -22.63 6.07
C TYR A 372 3.83 -21.46 6.92
N SER A 373 3.17 -21.74 8.05
CA SER A 373 2.75 -20.68 8.98
C SER A 373 3.81 -20.40 10.04
N SER A 374 4.38 -19.19 10.04
CA SER A 374 5.00 -18.61 11.24
C SER A 374 3.90 -18.23 12.25
N GLN A 375 4.23 -18.24 13.55
CA GLN A 375 3.24 -18.00 14.61
C GLN A 375 3.08 -16.49 14.89
N PRO A 376 1.85 -15.97 15.04
CA PRO A 376 1.62 -14.74 15.78
C PRO A 376 1.60 -15.03 17.29
N ASN A 377 2.19 -14.13 18.09
CA ASN A 377 2.11 -14.20 19.55
C ASN A 377 0.69 -13.89 20.05
N ASN A 378 0.26 -14.60 21.10
CA ASN A 378 -1.09 -14.52 21.65
C ASN A 378 -1.40 -13.12 22.22
N ILE A 379 -2.46 -12.48 21.73
CA ILE A 379 -3.17 -11.41 22.43
C ILE A 379 -4.63 -11.86 22.55
N TYR A 380 -5.10 -12.00 23.78
CA TYR A 380 -6.47 -12.44 24.08
C TYR A 380 -7.40 -11.21 24.08
N TYR A 381 -8.44 -11.23 23.25
CA TYR A 381 -9.52 -10.25 23.30
C TYR A 381 -10.86 -10.98 23.21
N TYR A 382 -11.70 -10.79 24.23
CA TYR A 382 -13.02 -11.44 24.30
C TYR A 382 -14.09 -10.53 23.70
N PRO A 383 -14.96 -11.03 22.80
CA PRO A 383 -16.22 -10.35 22.52
C PRO A 383 -17.11 -10.44 23.77
N GLN A 384 -17.50 -9.29 24.34
CA GLN A 384 -18.21 -9.21 25.63
C GLN A 384 -19.60 -9.88 25.66
N ASN A 385 -20.09 -10.39 24.53
CA ASN A 385 -21.44 -10.95 24.38
C ASN A 385 -21.45 -12.46 24.03
N ALA A 386 -20.30 -13.12 23.89
CA ALA A 386 -20.27 -14.55 23.56
C ALA A 386 -20.53 -15.40 24.81
N ASN A 387 -21.72 -16.02 24.89
CA ASN A 387 -22.03 -16.99 25.94
C ASN A 387 -21.26 -18.29 25.67
N ILE A 388 -20.20 -18.53 26.43
CA ILE A 388 -19.45 -19.80 26.43
C ILE A 388 -20.23 -20.80 27.28
N ILE A 389 -21.06 -21.63 26.66
CA ILE A 389 -21.96 -22.54 27.38
C ILE A 389 -21.34 -23.95 27.56
N ILE A 390 -20.36 -24.32 26.73
CA ILE A 390 -19.68 -25.62 26.83
C ILE A 390 -18.17 -25.46 26.67
N ASN A 391 -17.52 -25.24 27.81
CA ASN A 391 -16.08 -25.47 28.02
C ASN A 391 -15.93 -26.74 28.89
N ASN A 392 -16.33 -27.89 28.36
CA ASN A 392 -16.21 -29.15 29.10
C ASN A 392 -14.74 -29.58 29.15
N ASN A 393 -14.20 -29.79 30.36
CA ASN A 393 -13.07 -30.70 30.56
C ASN A 393 -13.44 -32.05 29.90
N MET A 394 -12.51 -32.67 29.15
CA MET A 394 -12.77 -33.90 28.38
C MET A 394 -13.33 -35.04 29.27
N GLU A 395 -13.01 -35.03 30.57
CA GLU A 395 -13.54 -35.95 31.60
C GLU A 395 -15.07 -35.85 31.84
N SER A 396 -15.70 -34.71 31.55
CA SER A 396 -17.16 -34.56 31.61
C SER A 396 -17.86 -34.86 30.27
N LEU A 397 -17.11 -34.84 29.17
CA LEU A 397 -17.57 -35.14 27.82
C LEU A 397 -17.80 -36.64 27.63
N GLU A 398 -16.93 -37.51 28.16
CA GLU A 398 -17.07 -38.98 28.10
C GLU A 398 -18.44 -39.47 28.62
N LYS A 399 -19.05 -38.77 29.58
CA LYS A 399 -20.36 -39.09 30.16
C LYS A 399 -21.57 -38.52 29.42
N LYS A 400 -21.36 -37.71 28.38
CA LYS A 400 -22.39 -36.94 27.66
C LYS A 400 -22.47 -37.28 26.18
N ILE A 401 -21.60 -38.13 25.67
CA ILE A 401 -21.63 -38.58 24.28
C ILE A 401 -22.41 -39.88 24.20
N ASP A 402 -23.54 -39.85 23.52
CA ASP A 402 -24.22 -41.06 23.08
C ASP A 402 -23.57 -41.55 21.77
N PHE A 403 -23.24 -42.84 21.75
CA PHE A 403 -22.57 -43.50 20.62
C PHE A 403 -23.54 -44.48 19.97
N GLY A 404 -23.84 -44.25 18.69
CA GLY A 404 -24.56 -45.21 17.87
C GLY A 404 -23.88 -46.59 17.91
N GLU A 405 -24.71 -47.63 17.99
CA GLU A 405 -24.34 -49.00 18.38
C GLU A 405 -22.94 -49.47 17.92
N ASN A 406 -22.07 -49.72 18.91
CA ASN A 406 -20.89 -50.62 18.82
C ASN A 406 -19.73 -50.25 17.88
N SER A 407 -19.56 -49.00 17.45
CA SER A 407 -18.51 -48.64 16.45
C SER A 407 -17.13 -48.24 16.99
N MET A 408 -17.00 -47.78 18.25
CA MET A 408 -15.71 -47.34 18.81
C MET A 408 -15.47 -47.73 20.28
N ASN A 409 -14.20 -47.96 20.63
CA ASN A 409 -13.70 -47.86 22.00
C ASN A 409 -13.22 -46.43 22.27
N LEU A 410 -13.42 -45.96 23.51
CA LEU A 410 -12.89 -44.69 23.99
C LEU A 410 -11.82 -44.92 25.06
N THR A 411 -10.82 -44.05 25.11
CA THR A 411 -9.90 -43.98 26.23
C THR A 411 -9.44 -42.55 26.46
N LEU A 412 -9.60 -42.05 27.68
CA LEU A 412 -9.03 -40.79 28.09
C LEU A 412 -7.50 -40.93 28.20
N VAL A 413 -6.76 -40.19 27.37
CA VAL A 413 -5.30 -40.25 27.30
C VAL A 413 -4.70 -38.85 27.36
N ASP A 414 -3.54 -38.72 27.99
CA ASP A 414 -2.79 -37.47 27.94
C ASP A 414 -2.27 -37.24 26.51
N ASP A 415 -2.40 -36.00 26.02
CA ASP A 415 -2.08 -35.66 24.62
C ASP A 415 -0.59 -35.77 24.27
N GLY A 416 0.28 -35.81 25.28
CA GLY A 416 1.74 -35.88 25.22
C GLY A 416 2.44 -34.63 24.68
N VAL A 417 1.72 -33.54 24.37
CA VAL A 417 2.25 -32.36 23.66
C VAL A 417 1.81 -31.04 24.29
N MET A 418 0.54 -30.90 24.70
CA MET A 418 0.00 -29.68 25.34
C MET A 418 -0.28 -29.91 26.85
N LYS A 419 -0.03 -31.12 27.37
CA LYS A 419 -0.34 -31.56 28.74
C LYS A 419 -1.85 -31.50 29.07
N LYS A 420 -2.72 -31.54 28.07
CA LYS A 420 -4.17 -31.64 28.25
C LYS A 420 -4.63 -33.09 28.17
N LYS A 421 -5.81 -33.36 28.75
CA LYS A 421 -6.56 -34.58 28.47
C LYS A 421 -7.07 -34.55 27.04
N SER A 422 -7.01 -35.70 26.37
CA SER A 422 -7.60 -35.95 25.06
C SER A 422 -8.38 -37.26 25.09
N ILE A 423 -9.42 -37.38 24.26
CA ILE A 423 -10.11 -38.66 24.07
C ILE A 423 -9.49 -39.33 22.85
N GLU A 424 -8.91 -40.51 23.03
CA GLU A 424 -8.58 -41.41 21.93
C GLU A 424 -9.80 -42.27 21.59
N PHE A 425 -10.13 -42.31 20.31
CA PHE A 425 -11.17 -43.14 19.72
C PHE A 425 -10.48 -44.24 18.91
N GLU A 426 -10.92 -45.48 19.08
CA GLU A 426 -10.47 -46.63 18.30
C GLU A 426 -11.66 -47.32 17.63
N VAL A 427 -11.66 -47.40 16.31
CA VAL A 427 -12.71 -48.08 15.53
C VAL A 427 -12.63 -49.59 15.77
N ILE A 428 -13.70 -50.21 16.27
CA ILE A 428 -13.69 -51.65 16.65
C ILE A 428 -14.30 -52.59 15.61
N GLN A 429 -14.94 -52.05 14.57
CA GLN A 429 -15.56 -52.78 13.47
C GLN A 429 -15.38 -52.03 12.13
N ASP A 430 -15.06 -52.75 11.06
CA ASP A 430 -14.90 -52.18 9.72
C ASP A 430 -16.23 -51.59 9.19
N GLY A 431 -16.14 -50.42 8.56
CA GLY A 431 -17.29 -49.77 7.90
C GLY A 431 -18.36 -49.22 8.85
N GLY A 432 -18.15 -49.25 10.17
CA GLY A 432 -19.08 -48.69 11.14
C GLY A 432 -19.10 -47.16 11.10
N ILE A 433 -20.28 -46.54 10.93
CA ILE A 433 -20.39 -45.09 11.05
C ILE A 433 -20.32 -44.72 12.53
N CYS A 434 -19.33 -43.89 12.85
CA CYS A 434 -19.04 -43.43 14.19
C CYS A 434 -19.73 -42.09 14.41
N TYR A 435 -20.63 -41.96 15.40
CA TYR A 435 -21.26 -40.68 15.72
C TYR A 435 -20.98 -40.31 17.18
N VAL A 436 -20.61 -39.05 17.41
CA VAL A 436 -20.54 -38.41 18.72
C VAL A 436 -21.77 -37.54 18.85
N ASN A 437 -22.78 -37.95 19.62
CA ASN A 437 -23.98 -37.13 19.77
C ASN A 437 -23.80 -36.05 20.86
N LEU A 438 -24.22 -34.82 20.56
CA LEU A 438 -24.12 -33.64 21.44
C LEU A 438 -25.50 -33.03 21.79
N MET A 439 -26.58 -33.68 21.35
CA MET A 439 -27.97 -33.18 21.29
C MET A 439 -28.52 -32.52 22.56
N ASP A 440 -28.35 -33.12 23.74
CA ASP A 440 -29.00 -32.61 24.97
C ASP A 440 -28.51 -31.22 25.39
N SER A 441 -27.33 -30.81 24.92
CA SER A 441 -26.79 -29.48 25.17
C SER A 441 -27.25 -28.40 24.17
N LEU A 442 -27.85 -28.80 23.05
CA LEU A 442 -28.26 -27.91 21.95
C LEU A 442 -29.73 -27.50 22.01
N LYS A 443 -30.59 -28.32 22.64
CA LYS A 443 -32.06 -28.15 22.67
C LYS A 443 -32.51 -26.79 23.22
N GLU A 444 -31.75 -26.19 24.14
CA GLU A 444 -32.05 -24.88 24.72
C GLU A 444 -31.57 -23.67 23.89
N LYS A 445 -30.91 -23.89 22.74
CA LYS A 445 -30.22 -22.84 21.96
C LYS A 445 -30.74 -22.70 20.52
N VAL A 446 -31.99 -23.12 20.29
CA VAL A 446 -32.72 -22.89 19.03
C VAL A 446 -32.77 -21.39 18.72
N GLY A 447 -32.51 -21.01 17.46
CA GLY A 447 -32.47 -19.61 17.02
C GLY A 447 -31.14 -18.90 17.29
N LYS A 448 -30.06 -19.64 17.59
CA LYS A 448 -28.69 -19.12 17.71
C LYS A 448 -27.79 -19.67 16.60
N TYR A 449 -26.65 -19.01 16.38
CA TYR A 449 -25.60 -19.51 15.50
C TYR A 449 -24.57 -20.26 16.33
N ALA A 450 -24.17 -21.48 15.90
CA ALA A 450 -23.18 -22.28 16.61
C ALA A 450 -21.85 -22.29 15.87
N VAL A 451 -20.76 -22.11 16.61
CA VAL A 451 -19.39 -22.38 16.13
C VAL A 451 -18.76 -23.46 17.00
N ILE A 452 -18.13 -24.43 16.35
CA ILE A 452 -17.44 -25.53 16.99
C ILE A 452 -15.97 -25.49 16.60
N THR A 453 -15.10 -25.59 17.60
CA THR A 453 -13.65 -25.75 17.42
C THR A 453 -13.21 -27.06 18.07
N PHE A 454 -12.30 -27.78 17.41
CA PHE A 454 -11.59 -28.91 18.03
C PHE A 454 -10.26 -29.19 17.31
N ASN A 455 -9.33 -29.77 18.06
CA ASN A 455 -8.10 -30.34 17.52
C ASN A 455 -8.29 -31.85 17.30
N ILE A 456 -7.89 -32.38 16.14
CA ILE A 456 -7.91 -33.82 15.87
C ILE A 456 -6.55 -34.33 15.36
N LYS A 457 -6.15 -35.52 15.80
CA LYS A 457 -4.89 -36.17 15.38
C LYS A 457 -5.13 -37.64 15.05
N PRO A 458 -4.96 -38.06 13.79
CA PRO A 458 -4.86 -39.48 13.48
C PRO A 458 -3.61 -40.04 14.16
N MET A 459 -3.77 -41.14 14.89
CA MET A 459 -2.69 -41.81 15.62
C MET A 459 -2.00 -42.86 14.74
N ASN A 460 -2.76 -43.51 13.86
CA ASN A 460 -2.28 -44.22 12.68
C ASN A 460 -2.83 -43.56 11.41
N PHE A 461 -2.06 -43.61 10.33
CA PHE A 461 -2.48 -43.07 9.03
C PHE A 461 -3.11 -44.20 8.22
N HIS A 462 -4.33 -43.99 7.72
CA HIS A 462 -4.96 -44.85 6.73
C HIS A 462 -5.33 -43.99 5.51
N PRO A 463 -4.81 -44.27 4.30
CA PRO A 463 -4.98 -43.38 3.15
C PRO A 463 -6.44 -43.27 2.66
N GLU A 464 -7.28 -44.25 2.99
CA GLU A 464 -8.69 -44.28 2.59
C GLU A 464 -9.62 -43.64 3.63
N ALA A 465 -9.16 -43.45 4.87
CA ALA A 465 -9.98 -42.92 5.96
C ALA A 465 -10.23 -41.42 5.78
N LYS A 466 -11.48 -41.04 5.48
CA LYS A 466 -11.86 -39.64 5.23
C LYS A 466 -12.75 -39.11 6.35
N LEU A 467 -12.26 -38.12 7.09
CA LEU A 467 -13.07 -37.38 8.06
C LEU A 467 -14.24 -36.70 7.34
N LYS A 468 -15.45 -37.06 7.72
CA LYS A 468 -16.70 -36.38 7.39
C LYS A 468 -17.30 -35.79 8.65
N LEU A 469 -18.00 -34.68 8.45
CA LEU A 469 -18.56 -33.84 9.49
C LEU A 469 -20.01 -33.57 9.06
N THR A 470 -20.98 -33.67 9.97
CA THR A 470 -22.40 -33.39 9.67
C THR A 470 -23.11 -32.73 10.84
N ALA A 471 -24.02 -31.81 10.51
CA ALA A 471 -25.00 -31.25 11.43
C ALA A 471 -26.39 -31.35 10.80
N GLY A 472 -27.04 -32.51 10.98
CA GLY A 472 -28.36 -32.78 10.40
C GLY A 472 -28.40 -32.71 8.86
N SER A 473 -29.53 -32.25 8.31
CA SER A 473 -29.83 -32.20 6.88
C SER A 473 -29.50 -30.85 6.20
N GLY A 474 -28.57 -30.07 6.76
CA GLY A 474 -28.20 -28.75 6.25
C GLY A 474 -26.75 -28.68 5.77
N ASP A 475 -26.49 -27.84 4.77
CA ASP A 475 -25.14 -27.59 4.27
C ASP A 475 -24.26 -26.92 5.36
N MET A 476 -23.05 -27.44 5.55
CA MET A 476 -22.07 -26.87 6.49
C MET A 476 -20.89 -26.23 5.74
N GLY A 477 -20.50 -25.04 6.19
CA GLY A 477 -19.19 -24.48 5.88
C GLY A 477 -18.10 -25.18 6.69
N ILE A 478 -17.26 -25.99 6.04
CA ILE A 478 -16.09 -26.62 6.69
C ILE A 478 -14.85 -25.78 6.39
N LEU A 479 -14.25 -25.17 7.41
CA LEU A 479 -12.98 -24.46 7.29
C LEU A 479 -11.86 -25.27 7.97
N ASN A 480 -10.95 -25.81 7.16
CA ASN A 480 -9.70 -26.40 7.66
C ASN A 480 -8.70 -25.26 7.92
N LEU A 481 -8.38 -25.01 9.20
CA LEU A 481 -7.68 -23.80 9.59
C LEU A 481 -6.16 -23.94 9.70
N LYS A 482 -5.66 -25.09 10.17
CA LYS A 482 -4.23 -25.23 10.48
C LYS A 482 -3.77 -26.67 10.61
N LYS A 483 -2.47 -26.90 10.39
CA LYS A 483 -1.77 -28.12 10.80
C LYS A 483 -0.70 -27.76 11.84
N ILE A 484 -0.71 -28.45 12.98
CA ILE A 484 0.24 -28.24 14.09
C ILE A 484 0.95 -29.56 14.35
N GLY A 485 2.09 -29.77 13.68
CA GLY A 485 2.83 -31.03 13.71
C GLY A 485 2.02 -32.19 13.12
N LYS A 486 1.64 -33.16 13.97
CA LYS A 486 0.75 -34.28 13.60
C LYS A 486 -0.75 -34.01 13.86
N TRP A 487 -1.10 -32.87 14.47
CA TRP A 487 -2.49 -32.46 14.67
C TRP A 487 -2.99 -31.67 13.46
N ASN A 488 -4.23 -31.94 13.04
CA ASN A 488 -4.99 -31.12 12.10
C ASN A 488 -6.05 -30.36 12.92
N PHE A 489 -6.23 -29.08 12.64
CA PHE A 489 -7.15 -28.20 13.37
C PHE A 489 -8.35 -27.82 12.50
N TYR A 490 -9.55 -28.10 13.01
CA TYR A 490 -10.80 -27.88 12.30
C TYR A 490 -11.68 -26.90 13.05
N ARG A 491 -12.36 -26.04 12.28
CA ARG A 491 -13.43 -25.17 12.76
C ARG A 491 -14.63 -25.32 11.85
N LEU A 492 -15.80 -25.43 12.47
CA LEU A 492 -17.07 -25.52 11.78
C LEU A 492 -18.01 -24.47 12.32
N SER A 493 -18.85 -23.94 11.45
CA SER A 493 -20.01 -23.16 11.85
C SER A 493 -21.24 -23.64 11.10
N PHE A 494 -22.38 -23.50 11.79
CA PHE A 494 -23.69 -23.76 11.22
C PHE A 494 -24.73 -23.00 12.04
N TYR A 495 -25.87 -22.74 11.42
CA TYR A 495 -27.00 -22.12 12.10
C TYR A 495 -27.84 -23.18 12.84
N VAL A 496 -28.20 -22.93 14.10
CA VAL A 496 -29.11 -23.78 14.88
C VAL A 496 -30.55 -23.36 14.62
N GLY A 497 -31.02 -23.61 13.40
CA GLY A 497 -32.38 -23.29 12.96
C GLY A 497 -33.47 -24.18 13.57
N ASP A 498 -34.74 -23.89 13.23
CA ASP A 498 -35.92 -24.56 13.80
C ASP A 498 -36.10 -26.05 13.43
N ILE A 499 -35.18 -26.63 12.64
CA ILE A 499 -35.28 -27.98 12.06
C ILE A 499 -35.02 -29.08 13.12
N TYR A 500 -34.54 -28.72 14.31
CA TYR A 500 -34.00 -29.64 15.33
C TYR A 500 -35.03 -30.35 16.23
N LYS A 501 -36.30 -30.50 15.80
CA LYS A 501 -37.29 -31.23 16.63
C LYS A 501 -37.09 -32.75 16.65
N ASP A 502 -36.64 -33.38 15.55
CA ASP A 502 -36.70 -34.85 15.45
C ASP A 502 -35.41 -35.59 14.98
N TYR A 503 -34.47 -34.99 14.22
CA TYR A 503 -33.37 -35.76 13.57
C TYR A 503 -31.95 -35.12 13.57
N GLY A 504 -31.68 -34.18 14.47
CA GLY A 504 -30.47 -33.34 14.44
C GLY A 504 -29.19 -33.92 15.04
N ASN A 505 -28.66 -35.05 14.56
CA ASN A 505 -27.34 -35.51 14.99
C ASN A 505 -26.23 -34.56 14.46
N LEU A 506 -25.65 -33.78 15.37
CA LEU A 506 -24.35 -33.15 15.19
C LEU A 506 -23.28 -34.19 15.49
N GLY A 507 -22.46 -34.55 14.50
CA GLY A 507 -21.44 -35.58 14.66
C GLY A 507 -20.32 -35.50 13.63
N PHE A 508 -19.25 -36.26 13.90
CA PHE A 508 -18.13 -36.47 13.00
C PHE A 508 -17.88 -37.97 12.86
N TRP A 509 -17.57 -38.43 11.65
CA TRP A 509 -17.27 -39.84 11.37
C TRP A 509 -16.10 -39.96 10.39
N PHE A 510 -15.53 -41.15 10.26
CA PHE A 510 -14.54 -41.43 9.22
C PHE A 510 -15.10 -42.45 8.23
N ASP A 511 -15.33 -42.03 6.98
CA ASP A 511 -15.60 -42.96 5.87
C ASP A 511 -14.38 -43.88 5.70
N ASN A 512 -14.61 -45.17 5.50
CA ASN A 512 -13.58 -46.19 5.22
C ASN A 512 -12.44 -46.23 6.28
N ALA A 513 -12.75 -45.93 7.55
CA ALA A 513 -11.85 -46.26 8.64
C ALA A 513 -11.88 -47.78 8.90
N PRO A 514 -10.74 -48.49 8.80
CA PRO A 514 -10.66 -49.89 9.17
C PRO A 514 -10.69 -50.07 10.69
N LYS A 515 -11.00 -51.29 11.13
CA LYS A 515 -10.81 -51.72 12.51
C LYS A 515 -9.37 -51.45 12.98
N GLY A 516 -9.24 -50.88 14.18
CA GLY A 516 -7.98 -50.42 14.75
C GLY A 516 -7.53 -49.04 14.26
N PHE A 517 -8.28 -48.35 13.41
CA PHE A 517 -8.05 -46.92 13.14
C PHE A 517 -8.25 -46.12 14.43
N LYS A 518 -7.27 -45.29 14.76
CA LYS A 518 -7.20 -44.50 15.99
C LYS A 518 -7.03 -43.02 15.69
N PHE A 519 -7.81 -42.18 16.35
CA PHE A 519 -7.60 -40.74 16.35
C PHE A 519 -7.85 -40.15 17.74
N ARG A 520 -7.26 -38.99 18.02
CA ARG A 520 -7.47 -38.24 19.27
C ARG A 520 -8.20 -36.94 19.00
N LEU A 521 -9.09 -36.55 19.91
CA LEU A 521 -9.73 -35.23 19.93
C LEU A 521 -9.41 -34.51 21.25
N CYS A 522 -9.10 -33.21 21.17
CA CYS A 522 -8.98 -32.33 22.33
C CYS A 522 -9.45 -30.90 22.01
N ASP A 523 -9.62 -30.08 23.05
CA ASP A 523 -10.07 -28.69 22.98
C ASP A 523 -11.41 -28.52 22.21
N LEU A 524 -12.37 -29.40 22.49
CA LEU A 524 -13.73 -29.26 21.96
C LEU A 524 -14.45 -28.10 22.63
N GLN A 525 -14.82 -27.09 21.86
CA GLN A 525 -15.61 -25.95 22.35
C GLN A 525 -16.84 -25.78 21.46
N ILE A 526 -17.98 -25.46 22.09
CA ILE A 526 -19.23 -25.13 21.39
C ILE A 526 -19.68 -23.75 21.88
N LEU A 527 -19.73 -22.81 20.95
CA LEU A 527 -19.97 -21.40 21.19
C LEU A 527 -21.25 -20.98 20.48
N PHE A 528 -22.07 -20.17 21.15
CA PHE A 528 -23.34 -19.68 20.61
C PHE A 528 -23.31 -18.17 20.44
N PHE A 529 -23.82 -17.70 19.31
CA PHE A 529 -23.88 -16.30 18.92
C PHE A 529 -25.32 -15.91 18.56
N ASP A 530 -25.65 -14.65 18.80
CA ASP A 530 -26.98 -14.12 18.53
C ASP A 530 -27.17 -13.80 17.04
N THR A 531 -26.08 -13.52 16.33
CA THR A 531 -26.09 -13.21 14.89
C THR A 531 -25.04 -13.99 14.09
N LEU A 532 -25.30 -14.16 12.79
CA LEU A 532 -24.36 -14.77 11.85
C LEU A 532 -23.05 -13.97 11.75
N ALA A 533 -23.13 -12.64 11.85
CA ALA A 533 -21.98 -11.76 11.75
C ALA A 533 -20.99 -11.98 12.90
N GLU A 534 -21.48 -12.16 14.13
CA GLU A 534 -20.65 -12.47 15.30
C GLU A 534 -20.01 -13.87 15.20
N ALA A 535 -20.77 -14.86 14.73
CA ALA A 535 -20.26 -16.21 14.51
C ALA A 535 -19.14 -16.22 13.45
N ASN A 536 -19.34 -15.55 12.31
CA ASN A 536 -18.33 -15.41 11.27
C ASN A 536 -17.11 -14.64 11.76
N ALA A 537 -17.29 -13.51 12.46
CA ALA A 537 -16.18 -12.77 13.05
C ALA A 537 -15.37 -13.63 14.03
N PHE A 538 -15.99 -14.52 14.81
CA PHE A 538 -15.24 -15.45 15.65
C PHE A 538 -14.42 -16.46 14.83
N ILE A 539 -14.96 -16.96 13.72
CA ILE A 539 -14.27 -17.87 12.79
C ILE A 539 -13.03 -17.20 12.20
N ASP A 540 -13.21 -16.01 11.63
CA ASP A 540 -12.18 -15.32 10.85
C ASP A 540 -10.99 -14.88 11.72
N ASN A 541 -11.25 -14.52 12.98
CA ASN A 541 -10.21 -14.07 13.92
C ASN A 541 -9.38 -15.21 14.55
N GLY A 542 -9.69 -16.49 14.31
CA GLY A 542 -8.84 -17.61 14.74
C GLY A 542 -8.77 -17.90 16.25
N TYR A 543 -9.54 -17.20 17.10
CA TYR A 543 -9.48 -17.35 18.57
C TYR A 543 -9.90 -18.73 19.08
N PHE A 544 -9.28 -19.19 20.18
CA PHE A 544 -9.89 -20.17 21.09
C PHE A 544 -10.55 -19.41 22.25
N ALA A 545 -11.68 -19.88 22.77
CA ALA A 545 -12.08 -19.48 24.11
C ALA A 545 -11.03 -20.00 25.09
N SER A 546 -10.56 -19.18 26.03
CA SER A 546 -9.66 -19.69 27.06
C SER A 546 -10.46 -20.52 28.07
N ASN A 547 -9.84 -21.53 28.69
CA ASN A 547 -10.52 -22.43 29.63
C ASN A 547 -10.92 -21.76 30.96
N THR A 548 -10.81 -20.44 31.09
CA THR A 548 -11.28 -19.69 32.26
C THR A 548 -12.81 -19.67 32.29
N GLU A 549 -13.39 -20.52 33.12
CA GLU A 549 -14.78 -20.38 33.59
C GLU A 549 -14.93 -19.00 34.27
N SER A 550 -15.82 -18.16 33.72
CA SER A 550 -16.33 -16.94 34.33
C SER A 550 -17.79 -16.74 33.92
#